data_AF-A0A1J3D088-F1
#
_entry.id   AF-A0A1J3D088-F1
#
_cell.length_a   1.000
_cell.length_b   1.000
_cell.length_c   1.000
_cell.angle_alpha   90.00
_cell.angle_beta   90.00
_cell.angle_gamma   90.00
#
_symmetry.space_group_name_H-M   'P 1'
#
loop_
_entity.id
_entity.type
_entity.pdbx_description
1 polymer ?
#
loop_
_entity_poly.entity_id
_entity_poly.type
_entity_poly.pdbx_seq_one_letter_code
_entity_poly.pdbx_strand_id
1 'polypeptide(L)'
;NFIKSMDLGFKVKISTNGIVQKVAGPASRGHMELRNTNPDDIPSVTFNYYQEPEDLNKCVEGLNIVINVINSKAFSKYKPPGVTARELLNLMLSLPGNLRPRHVSSTFDLKQYCIDTVMTMYHYHGGCQVGKVVDK
;
A
#
# COMPACT_ATOMS: atom_id res chain seq x y z
N ASN A 1 11.86 38.21 -1.26
CA ASN A 1 12.48 37.12 -2.04
C ASN A 1 11.40 36.26 -2.68
N PHE A 2 11.47 36.18 -4.00
CA PHE A 2 10.46 35.81 -5.00
C PHE A 2 9.88 34.38 -4.95
N ILE A 3 9.99 33.65 -3.83
CA ILE A 3 9.58 32.24 -3.70
C ILE A 3 8.52 32.11 -2.60
N LYS A 4 7.35 32.74 -2.81
CA LYS A 4 6.16 32.50 -1.97
C LYS A 4 4.87 32.41 -2.78
N SER A 5 4.97 32.20 -4.09
CA SER A 5 3.83 32.24 -5.02
C SER A 5 3.93 31.18 -6.10
N MET A 6 3.91 29.90 -5.71
CA MET A 6 3.53 28.79 -6.61
C MET A 6 2.78 27.68 -5.86
N ASP A 7 2.05 28.03 -4.79
CA ASP A 7 0.92 27.18 -4.40
C ASP A 7 -0.22 27.49 -5.40
N LEU A 8 -0.08 26.95 -6.62
CA LEU A 8 -1.21 26.79 -7.52
C LEU A 8 -2.12 25.78 -6.84
N GLY A 9 -2.97 26.29 -5.93
CA GLY A 9 -3.99 25.58 -5.19
C GLY A 9 -5.00 24.96 -6.14
N PHE A 10 -4.56 23.94 -6.87
CA PHE A 10 -5.40 23.02 -7.61
C PHE A 10 -6.15 22.25 -6.53
N LYS A 11 -7.35 22.74 -6.20
CA LYS A 11 -8.32 21.97 -5.43
C LYS A 11 -8.77 20.80 -6.30
N VAL A 12 -7.91 19.78 -6.42
CA VAL A 12 -8.27 18.51 -7.03
C VAL A 12 -9.22 17.83 -6.06
N LYS A 13 -10.51 17.80 -6.41
CA LYS A 13 -11.47 16.95 -5.73
C LYS A 13 -11.16 15.51 -6.13
N ILE A 14 -10.29 14.85 -5.37
CA ILE A 14 -10.00 13.42 -5.56
C ILE A 14 -11.21 12.65 -5.06
N SER A 15 -12.08 12.20 -5.97
CA SER A 15 -13.04 11.15 -5.66
C SER A 15 -12.26 9.84 -5.48
N THR A 16 -12.32 9.26 -4.28
CA THR A 16 -11.62 8.02 -3.90
C THR A 16 -12.26 6.79 -4.54
N ASN A 17 -12.20 6.67 -5.87
CA ASN A 17 -12.51 5.43 -6.56
C ASN A 17 -11.18 4.80 -6.96
N GLY A 18 -10.84 3.70 -6.30
CA GLY A 18 -9.56 3.02 -6.49
C GLY A 18 -9.72 1.52 -6.35
N ILE A 19 -8.80 0.78 -6.96
CA ILE A 19 -8.67 -0.66 -6.77
C ILE A 19 -7.63 -0.87 -5.67
N VAL A 20 -8.02 -1.58 -4.62
CA VAL A 20 -7.12 -1.94 -3.53
C VAL A 20 -6.84 -3.43 -3.58
N GLN A 21 -5.56 -3.78 -3.53
CA GLN A 21 -5.09 -5.16 -3.53
C GLN A 21 -4.60 -5.54 -2.13
N LYS A 22 -5.13 -6.63 -1.57
CA LYS A 22 -4.71 -7.19 -0.29
C LYS A 22 -3.90 -8.45 -0.54
N VAL A 23 -2.67 -8.51 -0.02
CA VAL A 23 -1.88 -9.75 0.01
C VAL A 23 -2.55 -10.73 0.98
N ALA A 24 -2.83 -11.94 0.50
CA ALA A 24 -3.50 -12.97 1.27
C ALA A 24 -2.54 -13.62 2.28
N GLY A 25 -2.96 -13.65 3.56
CA GLY A 25 -2.30 -14.40 4.64
C GLY A 25 -0.78 -14.23 4.66
N PRO A 26 -0.25 -13.00 4.86
CA PRO A 26 1.15 -12.73 4.66
C PRO A 26 2.04 -13.69 5.47
N ALA A 27 3.14 -14.12 4.85
CA ALA A 27 4.16 -14.93 5.49
C ALA A 27 4.98 -14.08 6.48
N SER A 28 5.23 -12.81 6.14
CA SER A 28 5.90 -11.83 6.99
C SER A 28 5.15 -11.65 8.31
N ARG A 29 5.89 -11.63 9.41
CA ARG A 29 5.36 -11.36 10.75
C ARG A 29 6.21 -10.32 11.44
N GLY A 30 5.60 -9.58 12.35
CA GLY A 30 6.34 -8.77 13.29
C GLY A 30 5.86 -9.02 14.72
N HIS A 31 5.92 -7.99 15.54
CA HIS A 31 5.75 -8.09 16.99
C HIS A 31 5.02 -6.85 17.53
N MET A 32 4.49 -7.02 18.73
CA MET A 32 3.90 -5.96 19.53
C MET A 32 4.55 -5.97 20.90
N GLU A 33 4.95 -4.80 21.37
CA GLU A 33 5.66 -4.65 22.65
C GLU A 33 5.08 -3.47 23.43
N LEU A 34 4.96 -3.65 24.74
CA LEU A 34 4.58 -2.55 25.62
C LEU A 34 5.72 -1.52 25.67
N ARG A 35 5.37 -0.24 25.57
CA ARG A 35 6.34 0.86 25.67
C ARG A 35 6.62 1.24 27.13
N ASN A 36 5.65 0.98 28.00
CA ASN A 36 5.66 1.21 29.43
C ASN A 36 4.54 0.35 30.07
N THR A 37 4.32 0.50 31.37
CA THR A 37 3.30 -0.25 32.12
C THR A 37 1.95 0.45 32.21
N ASN A 38 1.78 1.63 31.60
CA ASN A 38 0.51 2.34 31.58
C ASN A 38 -0.42 1.69 30.54
N PRO A 39 -1.57 1.11 30.94
CA PRO A 39 -2.47 0.42 30.02
C PRO A 39 -3.16 1.35 29.00
N ASP A 40 -3.20 2.66 29.24
CA ASP A 40 -3.80 3.63 28.32
C ASP A 40 -2.88 4.01 27.14
N ASP A 41 -1.59 3.66 27.22
CA ASP A 41 -0.62 4.01 26.19
C ASP A 41 -0.58 2.97 25.06
N ILE A 42 -0.53 3.45 23.81
CA ILE A 42 -0.52 2.59 22.61
C ILE A 42 0.79 1.79 22.55
N PRO A 43 0.74 0.46 22.40
CA PRO A 43 1.95 -0.37 22.29
C PRO A 43 2.71 -0.07 21.00
N SER A 44 4.00 -0.41 20.99
CA SER A 44 4.79 -0.43 19.77
C SER A 44 4.38 -1.62 18.91
N VAL A 45 4.17 -1.43 17.61
CA VAL A 45 3.79 -2.49 16.67
C VAL A 45 4.65 -2.40 15.42
N THR A 46 5.27 -3.51 15.07
CA THR A 46 5.99 -3.69 13.81
C THR A 46 5.36 -4.84 13.03
N PHE A 47 5.07 -4.67 11.75
CA PHE A 47 4.49 -5.72 10.90
C PHE A 47 5.49 -6.38 9.95
N ASN A 48 6.65 -5.76 9.69
CA ASN A 48 7.67 -6.24 8.76
C ASN A 48 7.13 -6.53 7.34
N TYR A 49 6.31 -5.63 6.78
CA TYR A 49 5.77 -5.80 5.42
C TYR A 49 6.86 -6.14 4.40
N TYR A 50 6.66 -7.24 3.67
CA TYR A 50 7.58 -7.79 2.65
C TYR A 50 8.96 -8.21 3.16
N GLN A 51 9.10 -8.49 4.45
CA GLN A 51 10.30 -9.17 4.96
C GLN A 51 10.47 -10.54 4.31
N GLU A 52 9.38 -11.28 4.16
CA GLU A 52 9.37 -12.52 3.40
C GLU A 52 9.15 -12.23 1.90
N PRO A 53 10.01 -12.75 1.02
CA PRO A 53 9.95 -12.43 -0.42
C PRO A 53 8.67 -12.93 -1.09
N GLU A 54 8.02 -13.96 -0.53
CA GLU A 54 6.73 -14.47 -1.01
C GLU A 54 5.65 -13.39 -1.03
N ASP A 55 5.58 -12.56 0.01
CA ASP A 55 4.55 -11.51 0.10
C ASP A 55 4.75 -10.44 -0.98
N LEU A 56 6.01 -10.10 -1.27
CA LEU A 56 6.34 -9.14 -2.33
C LEU A 56 5.98 -9.70 -3.70
N ASN A 57 6.27 -10.97 -3.95
CA ASN A 57 5.91 -11.64 -5.19
C ASN A 57 4.38 -11.68 -5.39
N LYS A 58 3.61 -11.98 -4.33
CA LYS A 58 2.13 -11.93 -4.35
C LYS A 58 1.61 -10.52 -4.63
N CYS A 59 2.25 -9.46 -4.10
CA CYS A 59 1.88 -8.09 -4.43
C CYS A 59 2.09 -7.80 -5.92
N VAL A 60 3.24 -8.18 -6.48
CA VAL A 60 3.53 -7.98 -7.91
C VAL A 60 2.53 -8.73 -8.80
N GLU A 61 2.22 -9.98 -8.48
CA GLU A 61 1.19 -10.75 -9.18
C GLU A 61 -0.18 -10.06 -9.11
N GLY A 62 -0.57 -9.60 -7.92
CA GLY A 62 -1.80 -8.85 -7.72
C GLY A 62 -1.86 -7.56 -8.55
N LEU A 63 -0.76 -6.80 -8.64
CA LEU A 63 -0.69 -5.61 -9.47
C LEU A 63 -0.78 -5.92 -10.97
N ASN A 64 -0.20 -7.03 -11.44
CA ASN A 64 -0.38 -7.48 -12.82
C ASN A 64 -1.85 -7.77 -13.13
N ILE A 65 -2.59 -8.37 -12.19
CA ILE A 65 -4.04 -8.58 -12.33
C ILE A 65 -4.77 -7.24 -12.40
N VAL A 66 -4.44 -6.27 -11.52
CA VAL A 66 -5.03 -4.92 -11.55
C VAL A 66 -4.77 -4.22 -12.89
N ILE A 67 -3.55 -4.31 -13.42
CA ILE A 67 -3.19 -3.76 -14.73
C ILE A 67 -4.05 -4.39 -15.84
N ASN A 68 -4.23 -5.71 -15.81
CA ASN A 68 -5.07 -6.42 -16.77
C ASN A 68 -6.55 -6.00 -16.67
N VAL A 69 -7.07 -5.80 -15.45
CA VAL A 69 -8.43 -5.27 -15.23
C VAL A 69 -8.56 -3.88 -15.86
N ILE A 70 -7.63 -2.97 -15.60
CA ILE A 70 -7.65 -1.60 -16.14
C ILE A 70 -7.60 -1.58 -17.68
N ASN A 71 -6.82 -2.49 -18.28
CA ASN A 71 -6.67 -2.60 -19.73
C ASN A 71 -7.85 -3.32 -20.41
N SER A 72 -8.75 -3.95 -19.66
CA SER A 72 -9.88 -4.69 -20.22
C SER A 72 -10.90 -3.79 -20.92
N LYS A 73 -11.60 -4.33 -21.93
CA LYS A 73 -12.72 -3.64 -22.59
C LYS A 73 -13.82 -3.25 -21.60
N ALA A 74 -14.08 -4.09 -20.60
CA ALA A 74 -15.10 -3.85 -19.58
C ALA A 74 -14.78 -2.64 -18.71
N PHE A 75 -13.49 -2.39 -18.43
CA PHE A 75 -13.05 -1.28 -17.61
C PHE A 75 -12.92 0.04 -18.38
N SER A 76 -12.93 0.00 -19.72
CA SER A 76 -12.67 1.17 -20.58
C SER A 76 -13.57 2.37 -20.30
N LYS A 77 -14.82 2.16 -19.87
CA LYS A 77 -15.79 3.22 -19.50
C LYS A 77 -15.52 3.89 -18.14
N TYR A 78 -14.63 3.34 -17.32
CA TYR A 78 -14.31 3.84 -15.98
C TYR A 78 -12.95 4.57 -15.91
N LYS A 79 -12.26 4.71 -17.04
CA LYS A 79 -11.02 5.49 -17.15
C LYS A 79 -11.10 6.46 -18.32
N PRO A 80 -10.39 7.60 -18.28
CA PRO A 80 -10.34 8.50 -19.42
C PRO A 80 -9.79 7.80 -20.69
N PRO A 81 -10.26 8.17 -21.88
CA PRO A 81 -9.71 7.65 -23.13
C PRO A 81 -8.20 7.88 -23.23
N GLY A 82 -7.47 6.89 -23.76
CA GLY A 82 -6.01 6.98 -23.92
C GLY A 82 -5.18 6.76 -22.64
N VAL A 83 -5.76 6.89 -21.44
CA VAL A 83 -5.03 6.69 -20.18
C VAL A 83 -4.67 5.22 -19.99
N THR A 84 -3.41 4.96 -19.69
CA THR A 84 -2.84 3.64 -19.44
C THR A 84 -2.93 3.26 -17.95
N ALA A 85 -2.89 1.95 -17.66
CA ALA A 85 -2.78 1.48 -16.28
C ALA A 85 -1.54 2.04 -15.56
N ARG A 86 -0.44 2.25 -16.30
CA ARG A 86 0.80 2.77 -15.73
C ARG A 86 0.68 4.23 -15.30
N GLU A 87 0.00 5.07 -16.08
CA GLU A 87 -0.28 6.45 -15.69
C GLU A 87 -1.15 6.52 -14.43
N LEU A 88 -2.13 5.62 -14.29
CA LEU A 88 -2.94 5.52 -13.06
C LEU A 88 -2.11 5.06 -11.85
N LEU A 89 -1.19 4.11 -12.02
CA LEU A 89 -0.27 3.72 -10.95
C LEU A 89 0.68 4.89 -10.58
N ASN A 90 1.18 5.62 -11.56
CA ASN A 90 2.04 6.80 -11.30
C ASN A 90 1.28 7.90 -10.55
N LEU A 91 -0.01 8.10 -10.87
CA LEU A 91 -0.87 8.98 -10.09
C LEU A 91 -0.97 8.50 -8.64
N MET A 92 -1.21 7.21 -8.40
CA MET A 92 -1.25 6.64 -7.05
C MET A 92 0.08 6.79 -6.30
N LEU A 93 1.22 6.67 -7.00
CA LEU A 93 2.55 6.88 -6.42
C LEU A 93 2.76 8.32 -5.91
N SER A 94 2.10 9.30 -6.56
CA SER A 94 2.16 10.72 -6.17
C SER A 94 1.29 11.07 -4.94
N LEU A 95 0.39 10.17 -4.53
CA LEU A 95 -0.49 10.40 -3.39
C LEU A 95 0.22 10.02 -2.07
N PRO A 96 0.01 10.80 -0.99
CA PRO A 96 0.63 10.54 0.32
C PRO A 96 -0.07 9.40 1.06
N GLY A 97 0.02 8.17 0.55
CA GLY A 97 -0.64 6.99 1.13
C GLY A 97 0.09 6.40 2.35
N ASN A 98 1.37 6.69 2.52
CA ASN A 98 2.20 6.26 3.65
C ASN A 98 3.42 7.19 3.80
N LEU A 99 4.25 6.93 4.81
CA LEU A 99 5.47 7.69 5.09
C LEU A 99 6.74 7.10 4.46
N ARG A 100 6.62 6.13 3.55
CA ARG A 100 7.80 5.52 2.92
C ARG A 100 8.39 6.47 1.86
N PRO A 101 9.73 6.57 1.77
CA PRO A 101 10.39 7.26 0.67
C PRO A 101 9.96 6.68 -0.68
N ARG A 102 9.82 7.55 -1.67
CA ARG A 102 9.47 7.17 -3.05
C ARG A 102 10.71 7.16 -3.91
N HIS A 103 10.86 6.11 -4.70
CA HIS A 103 11.97 5.93 -5.61
C HIS A 103 11.49 6.10 -7.05
N VAL A 104 12.31 6.72 -7.89
CA VAL A 104 12.01 6.85 -9.34
C VAL A 104 11.78 5.48 -9.97
N SER A 105 12.46 4.44 -9.46
CA SER A 105 12.27 3.06 -9.90
C SER A 105 10.85 2.52 -9.74
N SER A 106 10.05 3.03 -8.79
CA SER A 106 8.64 2.65 -8.66
C SER A 106 7.79 2.96 -9.91
N THR A 107 8.25 3.87 -10.77
CA THR A 107 7.58 4.19 -12.04
C THR A 107 7.78 3.13 -13.13
N PHE A 108 8.76 2.24 -12.98
CA PHE A 108 9.07 1.19 -13.96
C PHE A 108 9.18 -0.22 -13.36
N ASP A 109 9.37 -0.36 -12.06
CA ASP A 109 9.46 -1.63 -11.34
C ASP A 109 8.28 -1.83 -10.38
N LEU A 110 7.51 -2.91 -10.59
CA LEU A 110 6.39 -3.26 -9.73
C LEU A 110 6.83 -3.73 -8.34
N LYS A 111 8.03 -4.31 -8.19
CA LYS A 111 8.56 -4.68 -6.87
C LYS A 111 8.81 -3.44 -6.04
N GLN A 112 9.52 -2.45 -6.58
CA GLN A 112 9.72 -1.19 -5.89
C GLN A 112 8.40 -0.47 -5.64
N TYR A 113 7.47 -0.47 -6.61
CA TYR A 113 6.14 0.11 -6.43
C TYR A 113 5.42 -0.50 -5.22
N CYS A 114 5.40 -1.83 -5.09
CA CYS A 114 4.84 -2.52 -3.92
C CYS A 114 5.49 -2.03 -2.62
N ILE A 115 6.83 -2.01 -2.55
CA ILE A 115 7.58 -1.60 -1.36
C ILE A 115 7.28 -0.16 -0.96
N ASP A 116 7.21 0.74 -1.93
CA ASP A 116 7.01 2.17 -1.68
C ASP A 116 5.55 2.46 -1.32
N THR A 117 4.58 1.79 -1.94
CA THR A 117 3.14 2.09 -1.80
C THR A 117 2.41 1.28 -0.74
N VAL A 118 3.05 0.28 -0.14
CA VAL A 118 2.40 -0.59 0.86
C VAL A 118 1.73 0.20 1.98
N MET A 119 0.50 -0.19 2.30
CA MET A 119 -0.27 0.35 3.41
C MET A 119 -1.00 -0.77 4.13
N THR A 120 -1.49 -0.47 5.33
CA THR A 120 -2.32 -1.41 6.09
C THR A 120 -3.71 -1.51 5.46
N MET A 121 -4.24 -2.73 5.42
CA MET A 121 -5.66 -3.00 5.12
C MET A 121 -6.52 -3.04 6.39
N TYR A 122 -5.96 -2.60 7.54
CA TYR A 122 -6.59 -2.63 8.86
C TYR A 122 -7.03 -4.03 9.34
N HIS A 123 -6.59 -5.10 8.66
CA HIS A 123 -6.91 -6.50 8.96
C HIS A 123 -5.75 -7.22 9.67
N TYR A 124 -5.07 -6.53 10.57
CA TYR A 124 -4.03 -7.13 11.40
C TYR A 124 -4.64 -8.14 12.38
N HIS A 125 -3.90 -9.20 12.66
CA HIS A 125 -4.30 -10.29 13.54
C HIS A 125 -3.06 -11.03 14.05
N GLY A 126 -3.23 -11.87 15.07
CA GLY A 126 -2.14 -12.58 15.75
C GLY A 126 -1.90 -12.06 17.16
N GLY A 127 -0.65 -12.12 17.63
CA GLY A 127 -0.27 -11.74 19.00
C GLY A 127 -0.46 -12.88 20.01
N CYS A 128 -1.67 -13.45 20.09
CA CYS A 128 -2.00 -14.53 21.03
C CYS A 128 -2.54 -15.75 20.27
N GLN A 129 -1.65 -16.54 19.69
CA GLN A 129 -2.02 -17.63 18.78
C GLN A 129 -2.31 -18.93 19.55
N VAL A 130 -3.36 -19.66 19.12
CA VAL A 130 -3.64 -21.03 19.55
C VAL A 130 -2.46 -21.94 19.20
N GLY A 131 -2.08 -22.83 20.12
CA GLY A 131 -0.90 -23.70 20.02
C GLY A 131 0.43 -22.99 20.22
N LYS A 132 0.43 -21.69 20.56
CA LYS A 132 1.65 -20.94 20.96
C LYS A 132 1.52 -20.28 22.31
N VAL A 133 0.41 -19.57 22.55
CA VAL A 133 0.13 -18.86 23.81
C VAL A 133 -1.06 -19.49 24.52
N VAL A 134 -2.10 -19.87 23.77
CA VAL A 134 -3.29 -20.56 24.26
C VAL A 134 -3.25 -22.02 23.81
N ASP A 135 -3.70 -22.94 24.64
CA ASP A 135 -3.88 -24.35 24.27
C ASP A 135 -5.04 -24.53 23.26
N LYS A 136 -5.30 -25.78 22.87
CA LYS A 136 -6.32 -26.13 21.88
C LYS A 136 -7.67 -26.41 22.53
#